data_AF-A0A9D9U1A0-F1
#
_entry.id   AF-A0A9D9U1A0-F1
#
_cell.length_a   1.000
_cell.length_b   1.000
_cell.length_c   1.000
_cell.angle_alpha   90.00
_cell.angle_beta   90.00
_cell.angle_gamma   90.00
#
_symmetry.space_group_name_H-M   'P 1'
#
loop_
_entity.id
_entity.type
_entity.pdbx_description
1 polymer ?
#
loop_
_entity_poly.entity_id
_entity_poly.type
_entity_poly.pdbx_seq_one_letter_code
_entity_poly.pdbx_strand_id
1 'polypeptide(L)'
;MKKIFLVFLLTLLFQQGYSQQSNKPKLQTMYDAIKEAGIRHPEFVMAQCIQETGWLNCKRCCLRYNNLFGFYIKGNKCKKFESEQDCIEYYKEWQDKRYSKWRKKNPKADYYHFLKSVGYATGDKYTTELKPKVAWVKKNLKL
;
A
#
# COMPACT_ATOMS: atom_id res chain seq x y z
N MET A 1 -21.86 34.79 -27.23
CA MET A 1 -20.98 33.95 -28.09
C MET A 1 -19.56 34.46 -27.86
N LYS A 2 -18.52 33.74 -27.41
CA LYS A 2 -18.17 32.32 -27.39
C LYS A 2 -17.54 32.00 -26.02
N LYS A 3 -17.88 30.85 -25.43
CA LYS A 3 -17.20 30.29 -24.26
C LYS A 3 -15.95 29.58 -24.76
N ILE A 4 -14.77 30.04 -24.35
CA ILE A 4 -13.54 29.25 -24.41
C ILE A 4 -13.10 29.11 -22.96
N PHE A 5 -13.26 27.92 -22.37
CA PHE A 5 -12.48 27.54 -21.20
C PHE A 5 -12.21 26.03 -21.23
N LEU A 6 -10.96 25.74 -21.57
CA LEU A 6 -10.09 24.63 -21.14
C LEU A 6 -10.68 23.22 -21.11
N VAL A 7 -10.39 22.48 -22.19
CA VAL A 7 -10.13 21.03 -22.14
C VAL A 7 -8.81 20.82 -21.40
N PHE A 8 -8.83 20.70 -20.07
CA PHE A 8 -7.66 20.35 -19.26
C PHE A 8 -7.98 19.31 -18.17
N LEU A 9 -9.03 18.51 -18.36
CA LEU A 9 -9.47 17.52 -17.37
C LEU A 9 -9.30 16.05 -17.81
N LEU A 10 -8.62 15.78 -18.93
CA LEU A 10 -8.46 14.42 -19.46
C LEU A 10 -7.02 13.86 -19.37
N THR A 11 -6.03 14.65 -18.96
CA THR A 11 -4.62 14.20 -18.91
C THR A 11 -4.21 13.51 -17.60
N LEU A 12 -4.97 13.67 -16.50
CA LEU A 12 -4.64 13.04 -15.22
C LEU A 12 -4.95 11.52 -15.17
N LEU A 13 -5.89 11.03 -15.99
CA LEU A 13 -6.23 9.61 -16.04
C LEU A 13 -5.16 8.78 -16.78
N PHE A 14 -4.42 9.39 -17.70
CA PHE A 14 -3.36 8.69 -18.44
C PHE A 14 -2.08 8.51 -17.62
N GLN A 15 -1.76 9.41 -16.68
CA GLN A 15 -0.52 9.30 -15.90
C GLN A 15 -0.49 8.09 -14.96
N GLN A 16 -1.64 7.68 -14.41
CA GLN A 16 -1.70 6.50 -13.53
C GLN A 16 -1.42 5.19 -14.29
N GLY A 17 -1.93 5.04 -15.52
CA GLY A 17 -1.69 3.84 -16.34
C GLY A 17 -0.23 3.66 -16.75
N TYR A 18 0.49 4.75 -17.06
CA TYR A 18 1.90 4.69 -17.42
C TYR A 18 2.81 4.30 -16.24
N SER A 19 2.55 4.82 -15.03
CA SER A 19 3.31 4.43 -13.83
C SER A 19 3.10 2.96 -13.43
N GLN A 20 1.96 2.35 -13.77
CA GLN A 20 1.68 0.94 -13.51
C GLN A 20 2.52 0.00 -14.39
N GLN A 21 2.75 0.38 -15.66
CA GLN A 21 3.33 -0.51 -16.66
C GLN A 21 4.88 -0.56 -16.59
N SER A 22 5.55 0.57 -16.32
CA SER A 22 7.03 0.63 -16.36
C SER A 22 7.72 0.00 -15.15
N ASN A 23 7.06 -0.08 -13.99
CA ASN A 23 7.66 -0.54 -12.73
C ASN A 23 7.34 -1.98 -12.34
N LYS A 24 6.69 -2.75 -13.21
CA LYS A 24 6.24 -4.10 -12.87
C LYS A 24 7.35 -5.02 -12.31
N PRO A 25 8.59 -5.05 -12.84
CA PRO A 25 9.67 -5.85 -12.25
C PRO A 25 10.06 -5.41 -10.83
N LYS A 26 10.10 -4.10 -10.57
CA LYS A 26 10.37 -3.54 -9.24
C LYS A 26 9.25 -3.91 -8.26
N LEU A 27 7.99 -3.80 -8.70
CA LEU A 27 6.82 -4.20 -7.90
C LEU A 27 6.82 -5.70 -7.61
N GLN A 28 7.22 -6.54 -8.58
CA GLN A 28 7.37 -7.98 -8.37
C GLN A 28 8.45 -8.28 -7.34
N THR A 29 9.62 -7.64 -7.44
CA THR A 29 10.72 -7.82 -6.46
C THR A 29 10.28 -7.43 -5.05
N MET A 30 9.58 -6.30 -4.89
CA MET A 30 9.01 -5.90 -3.61
C MET A 30 7.96 -6.88 -3.09
N TYR A 31 7.11 -7.41 -3.98
CA TYR A 31 6.12 -8.41 -3.60
C TYR A 31 6.75 -9.72 -3.15
N ASP A 32 7.81 -10.17 -3.82
CA ASP A 32 8.55 -11.36 -3.43
C ASP A 32 9.23 -11.17 -2.07
N ALA A 33 9.83 -10.01 -1.78
CA ALA A 33 10.38 -9.69 -0.46
C ALA A 33 9.30 -9.71 0.65
N ILE A 34 8.10 -9.18 0.38
CA ILE A 34 6.96 -9.25 1.32
C ILE A 34 6.55 -10.71 1.58
N LYS A 35 6.54 -11.57 0.55
CA LYS A 35 6.23 -13.00 0.68
C LYS A 35 7.31 -13.74 1.48
N GLU A 36 8.58 -13.50 1.16
CA GLU A 36 9.74 -14.11 1.81
C GLU A 36 9.81 -13.79 3.31
N ALA A 37 9.39 -12.58 3.70
CA ALA A 37 9.25 -12.20 5.11
C ALA A 37 8.11 -12.95 5.86
N GLY A 38 7.34 -13.80 5.18
CA GLY A 38 6.24 -14.55 5.75
C GLY A 38 5.04 -13.70 6.19
N ILE A 39 4.90 -12.50 5.63
CA ILE A 39 3.80 -11.59 5.93
C ILE A 39 2.48 -12.20 5.43
N ARG A 40 1.46 -12.20 6.29
CA ARG A 40 0.13 -12.74 5.96
C ARG A 40 -0.59 -11.79 5.00
N HIS A 41 -1.36 -12.35 4.06
CA HIS A 41 -2.09 -11.59 3.04
C HIS A 41 -1.16 -10.65 2.24
N PRO A 42 -0.07 -11.19 1.67
CA PRO A 42 0.97 -10.37 1.03
C PRO A 42 0.39 -9.51 -0.10
N GLU A 43 -0.69 -9.93 -0.75
CA GLU A 43 -1.35 -9.16 -1.81
C GLU A 43 -2.02 -7.89 -1.29
N PHE A 44 -2.52 -7.91 -0.05
CA PHE A 44 -3.03 -6.72 0.62
C PHE A 44 -1.88 -5.82 1.03
N VAL A 45 -0.81 -6.38 1.58
CA VAL A 45 0.35 -5.61 2.03
C VAL A 45 1.07 -4.93 0.86
N MET A 46 1.17 -5.60 -0.29
CA MET A 46 1.68 -5.00 -1.51
C MET A 46 0.77 -3.89 -2.05
N ALA A 47 -0.56 -4.07 -1.95
CA ALA A 47 -1.50 -3.01 -2.31
C ALA A 47 -1.36 -1.78 -1.39
N GLN A 48 -1.07 -1.98 -0.10
CA GLN A 48 -0.75 -0.90 0.83
C GLN A 48 0.55 -0.21 0.40
N CYS A 49 1.60 -0.97 0.09
CA CYS A 49 2.84 -0.41 -0.45
C CYS A 49 2.59 0.47 -1.67
N ILE A 50 1.81 0.00 -2.65
CA ILE A 50 1.45 0.78 -3.84
C ILE A 50 0.71 2.07 -3.47
N GLN A 51 -0.24 2.01 -2.53
CA GLN A 51 -1.00 3.18 -2.06
C GLN A 51 -0.10 4.23 -1.41
N GLU A 52 0.75 3.81 -0.47
CA GLU A 52 1.56 4.72 0.35
C GLU A 52 2.75 5.31 -0.43
N THR A 53 3.26 4.56 -1.41
CA THR A 53 4.46 4.94 -2.19
C THR A 53 4.14 5.49 -3.57
N GLY A 54 2.86 5.55 -3.96
CA GLY A 54 2.45 5.90 -5.31
C GLY A 54 3.18 5.04 -6.35
N TRP A 55 3.01 3.71 -6.27
CA TRP A 55 3.65 2.75 -7.18
C TRP A 55 5.19 2.76 -7.14
N LEU A 56 5.78 2.90 -5.94
CA LEU A 56 7.23 2.97 -5.72
C LEU A 56 7.95 4.14 -6.43
N ASN A 57 7.21 5.21 -6.75
CA ASN A 57 7.71 6.37 -7.52
C ASN A 57 7.62 7.70 -6.77
N CYS A 58 6.94 7.74 -5.63
CA CYS A 58 6.68 8.97 -4.93
C CYS A 58 7.96 9.56 -4.30
N LYS A 59 8.35 10.76 -4.78
CA LYS A 59 9.55 11.48 -4.31
C LYS A 59 9.31 12.35 -3.07
N ARG A 60 8.05 12.70 -2.77
CA ARG A 60 7.68 13.66 -1.70
C ARG A 60 6.86 13.05 -0.56
N CYS A 61 6.89 11.74 -0.39
CA CYS A 61 6.23 11.01 0.71
C CYS A 61 7.24 10.22 1.55
N CYS A 62 6.74 9.34 2.42
CA CYS A 62 7.56 8.58 3.35
C CYS A 62 8.50 7.57 2.68
N LEU A 63 8.31 7.25 1.39
CA LEU A 63 9.22 6.36 0.63
C LEU A 63 10.69 6.82 0.71
N ARG A 64 10.97 8.12 0.72
CA ARG A 64 12.35 8.66 0.87
C ARG A 64 13.04 8.30 2.19
N TYR A 65 12.30 7.75 3.14
CA TYR A 65 12.78 7.29 4.44
C TYR A 65 12.69 5.76 4.58
N ASN A 66 12.67 5.05 3.43
CA ASN A 66 12.47 3.61 3.33
C ASN A 66 11.16 3.12 3.97
N ASN A 67 10.17 4.00 4.11
CA ASN A 67 8.90 3.67 4.74
C ASN A 67 7.87 3.32 3.67
N LEU A 68 7.77 2.02 3.42
CA LEU A 68 6.93 1.41 2.40
C LEU A 68 5.44 1.44 2.75
N PHE A 69 5.11 1.51 4.04
CA PHE A 69 3.76 1.24 4.54
C PHE A 69 3.12 2.43 5.27
N GLY A 70 3.72 3.61 5.21
CA GLY A 70 3.11 4.82 5.77
C GLY A 70 3.06 4.85 7.30
N PHE A 71 4.01 4.21 7.99
CA PHE A 71 4.04 4.26 9.47
C PHE A 71 4.43 5.67 9.96
N TYR A 72 3.66 6.22 10.91
CA TYR A 72 3.93 7.52 11.51
C TYR A 72 4.41 7.39 12.96
N ILE A 73 5.22 8.36 13.40
CA ILE A 73 5.63 8.56 14.80
C ILE A 73 5.00 9.84 15.36
N LYS A 74 5.22 10.11 16.66
CA LYS A 74 4.68 11.29 17.36
C LYS A 74 4.91 12.59 16.56
N GLY A 75 3.84 13.38 16.43
CA GLY A 75 3.85 14.63 15.68
C GLY A 75 3.68 14.46 14.16
N ASN A 76 3.01 13.39 13.71
CA ASN A 76 2.69 13.13 12.31
C ASN A 76 3.91 13.11 11.37
N LYS A 77 5.05 12.62 11.87
CA LYS A 77 6.27 12.45 11.09
C LYS A 77 6.35 11.03 10.56
N CYS A 78 6.76 10.84 9.31
CA CYS A 78 7.07 9.52 8.78
C CYS A 78 8.10 8.84 9.70
N LYS A 79 7.83 7.58 10.09
CA LYS A 79 8.87 6.72 10.65
C LYS A 79 9.96 6.53 9.60
N LYS A 80 11.21 6.57 10.03
CA LYS A 80 12.38 6.30 9.20
C LYS A 80 12.86 4.87 9.44
N PHE A 81 13.32 4.22 8.38
CA PHE A 81 13.93 2.89 8.39
C PHE A 81 15.30 2.98 7.72
N GLU A 82 16.24 2.15 8.14
CA GLU A 82 17.60 2.14 7.59
C GLU A 82 17.58 1.58 6.16
N SER A 83 16.75 0.58 5.92
CA SER A 83 16.49 -0.03 4.61
C SER A 83 14.99 -0.33 4.39
N GLU A 84 14.65 -0.65 3.14
CA GLU A 84 13.30 -1.17 2.80
C GLU A 84 13.01 -2.49 3.53
N GLN A 85 14.03 -3.32 3.72
CA GLN A 85 13.95 -4.59 4.43
C GLN A 85 13.55 -4.40 5.91
N ASP A 86 14.14 -3.42 6.60
CA ASP A 86 13.76 -3.12 7.99
C ASP A 86 12.30 -2.67 8.10
N CYS A 87 11.78 -2.01 7.07
CA CYS A 87 10.37 -1.64 7.02
C CYS A 87 9.46 -2.86 6.85
N ILE A 88 9.87 -3.83 6.03
CA ILE A 88 9.18 -5.12 5.84
C ILE A 88 9.17 -5.91 7.16
N GLU A 89 10.30 -6.05 7.82
CA GLU A 89 10.43 -6.73 9.11
C GLU A 89 9.58 -6.07 10.20
N TYR A 90 9.60 -4.73 10.25
CA TYR A 90 8.74 -3.98 11.15
C TYR A 90 7.25 -4.21 10.88
N TYR A 91 6.82 -4.26 9.61
CA TYR A 91 5.44 -4.59 9.27
C TYR A 91 5.10 -6.01 9.73
N LYS A 92 5.97 -6.99 9.50
CA LYS A 92 5.78 -8.38 9.93
C LYS A 92 5.55 -8.46 11.44
N GLU A 93 6.41 -7.85 12.23
CA GLU A 93 6.24 -7.80 13.69
C GLU A 93 4.95 -7.09 14.10
N TRP A 94 4.65 -5.95 13.47
CA TRP A 94 3.43 -5.20 13.72
C TRP A 94 2.19 -6.07 13.45
N GLN A 95 2.21 -6.85 12.37
CA GLN A 95 1.13 -7.74 11.98
C GLN A 95 1.01 -8.92 12.96
N ASP A 96 2.11 -9.60 13.30
CA ASP A 96 2.09 -10.76 14.20
C ASP A 96 1.51 -10.44 15.58
N LYS A 97 1.89 -9.28 16.13
CA LYS A 97 1.41 -8.79 17.43
C LYS A 97 -0.12 -8.58 17.47
N ARG A 98 -0.78 -8.42 16.31
CA ARG A 98 -2.20 -8.03 16.21
C ARG A 98 -3.07 -9.11 15.57
N TYR A 99 -2.57 -9.72 14.50
CA TYR A 99 -3.36 -10.53 13.59
C TYR A 99 -3.90 -11.79 14.24
N SER A 100 -3.10 -12.54 15.00
CA SER A 100 -3.53 -13.80 15.62
C SER A 100 -4.68 -13.58 16.62
N LYS A 101 -4.58 -12.55 17.47
CA LYS A 101 -5.64 -12.18 18.42
C LYS A 101 -6.92 -11.73 17.70
N TRP A 102 -6.77 -10.91 16.66
CA TRP A 102 -7.90 -10.45 15.87
C TRP A 102 -8.58 -11.61 15.12
N ARG A 103 -7.81 -12.52 14.49
CA ARG A 103 -8.33 -13.63 13.70
C ARG A 103 -9.11 -14.63 14.55
N LYS A 104 -8.68 -14.90 15.78
CA LYS A 104 -9.44 -15.74 16.74
C LYS A 104 -10.82 -15.15 17.05
N LYS A 105 -10.92 -13.82 17.18
CA LYS A 105 -12.18 -13.12 17.44
C LYS A 105 -13.05 -12.95 16.18
N ASN A 106 -12.43 -12.94 15.00
CA ASN A 106 -13.07 -12.64 13.73
C ASN A 106 -12.74 -13.71 12.67
N PRO A 107 -13.12 -14.98 12.90
CA PRO A 107 -12.68 -16.10 12.07
C PRO A 107 -13.10 -15.95 10.59
N LYS A 108 -14.31 -15.41 10.36
CA LYS A 108 -14.90 -15.25 9.02
C LYS A 108 -14.65 -13.88 8.38
N ALA A 109 -13.97 -12.96 9.07
CA ALA A 109 -13.76 -11.62 8.54
C ALA A 109 -12.62 -11.56 7.53
N ASP A 110 -12.72 -10.65 6.57
CA ASP A 110 -11.69 -10.41 5.57
C ASP A 110 -10.53 -9.54 6.11
N TYR A 111 -9.49 -9.37 5.31
CA TYR A 111 -8.33 -8.56 5.71
C TYR A 111 -8.63 -7.06 5.73
N TYR A 112 -9.64 -6.57 5.00
CA TYR A 112 -10.08 -5.17 5.12
C TYR A 112 -10.64 -4.89 6.52
N HIS A 113 -11.42 -5.83 7.06
CA HIS A 113 -11.89 -5.76 8.44
C HIS A 113 -10.73 -5.76 9.44
N PHE A 114 -9.66 -6.54 9.19
CA PHE A 114 -8.45 -6.48 10.01
C PHE A 114 -7.86 -5.07 10.02
N LEU A 115 -7.59 -4.50 8.85
CA LEU A 115 -6.98 -3.16 8.71
C LEU A 115 -7.83 -2.08 9.39
N LYS A 116 -9.16 -2.15 9.25
CA LYS A 116 -10.09 -1.24 9.93
C LYS A 116 -10.04 -1.43 11.45
N SER A 117 -10.04 -2.67 11.94
CA SER A 117 -10.07 -2.97 13.37
C SER A 117 -8.79 -2.56 14.12
N VAL A 118 -7.64 -2.55 13.45
CA VAL A 118 -6.36 -2.12 14.03
C VAL A 118 -6.09 -0.63 13.81
N GLY A 119 -7.04 0.10 13.20
CA GLY A 119 -6.90 1.53 12.93
C GLY A 119 -5.75 1.84 11.99
N TYR A 120 -5.49 0.99 10.99
CA TYR A 120 -4.37 1.19 10.06
C TYR A 120 -4.44 2.53 9.34
N ALA A 121 -5.65 2.91 8.90
CA ALA A 121 -5.95 4.19 8.30
C ALA A 121 -7.32 4.68 8.76
N THR A 122 -7.51 6.00 8.78
CA THR A 122 -8.74 6.63 9.20
C THR A 122 -9.78 6.65 8.07
N GLY A 123 -11.00 6.20 8.39
CA GLY A 123 -12.17 6.31 7.51
C GLY A 123 -12.30 5.23 6.44
N ASP A 124 -13.50 5.12 5.87
CA ASP A 124 -13.82 4.06 4.89
C ASP A 124 -13.19 4.30 3.51
N LYS A 125 -12.75 5.54 3.23
CA LYS A 125 -12.09 5.93 1.98
C LYS A 125 -10.86 5.07 1.68
N TYR A 126 -10.06 4.74 2.71
CA TYR A 126 -8.85 3.94 2.53
C TYR A 126 -9.16 2.55 1.96
N THR A 127 -10.16 1.87 2.51
CA THR A 127 -10.59 0.55 2.04
C THR A 127 -11.05 0.61 0.57
N THR A 128 -11.78 1.66 0.20
CA THR A 128 -12.23 1.88 -1.19
C THR A 128 -11.06 2.09 -2.15
N GLU A 129 -10.03 2.83 -1.75
CA GLU A 129 -8.84 3.06 -2.58
C GLU A 129 -7.91 1.85 -2.66
N LEU A 130 -7.91 0.99 -1.64
CA LEU A 130 -7.09 -0.21 -1.56
C LEU A 130 -7.63 -1.35 -2.44
N LYS A 131 -8.95 -1.53 -2.48
CA LYS A 131 -9.62 -2.58 -3.29
C LYS A 131 -9.12 -2.70 -4.75
N PRO A 132 -9.08 -1.63 -5.56
CA PRO A 132 -8.59 -1.74 -6.93
C PRO A 132 -7.10 -2.13 -7.01
N LYS A 133 -6.29 -1.75 -6.02
CA LYS A 133 -4.87 -2.11 -5.96
C LYS A 133 -4.68 -3.58 -5.60
N VAL A 134 -5.47 -4.12 -4.67
CA VAL A 134 -5.48 -5.55 -4.35
C VAL A 134 -5.86 -6.37 -5.58
N ALA A 135 -6.90 -5.95 -6.31
CA ALA A 135 -7.29 -6.60 -7.56
C ALA A 135 -6.17 -6.54 -8.61
N TRP A 136 -5.49 -5.39 -8.73
CA TRP A 136 -4.34 -5.24 -9.61
C TRP A 136 -3.19 -6.17 -9.22
N VAL A 137 -2.81 -6.23 -7.94
CA VAL A 137 -1.73 -7.10 -7.44
C VAL A 137 -2.04 -8.56 -7.77
N LYS A 138 -3.24 -9.04 -7.42
CA LYS A 138 -3.68 -10.41 -7.71
C LYS A 138 -3.64 -10.76 -9.20
N LYS A 139 -3.94 -9.79 -10.07
CA LYS A 139 -3.95 -9.99 -11.52
C LYS A 139 -2.55 -9.93 -12.15
N ASN A 140 -1.66 -9.09 -11.61
CA ASN A 140 -0.45 -8.70 -12.32
C ASN A 140 0.84 -9.24 -11.70
N LEU A 141 0.87 -9.48 -10.39
CA LEU A 141 2.04 -10.00 -9.70
C LEU A 141 1.88 -11.50 -9.46
N LYS A 142 2.99 -12.24 -9.63
CA LYS A 142 2.99 -13.69 -9.54
C LYS A 142 2.76 -14.10 -8.08
N LEU A 143 1.68 -14.85 -7.84
CA LEU A 143 1.45 -15.59 -6.60
C LEU A 143 2.57 -16.60 -6.39
#